data_AF-A0A8J6KDY6-F1
#
_entry.id   AF-A0A8J6KDY6-F1
#
_cell.length_a   1.000
_cell.length_b   1.000
_cell.length_c   1.000
_cell.angle_alpha   90.00
_cell.angle_beta   90.00
_cell.angle_gamma   90.00
#
_symmetry.space_group_name_H-M   'P 1'
#
loop_
_entity.id
_entity.type
_entity.pdbx_description
1 polymer ?
#
loop_
_entity_poly.entity_id
_entity_poly.type
_entity_poly.pdbx_seq_one_letter_code
_entity_poly.pdbx_strand_id
1 'polypeptide(L)'
;MLSDVGSKMAESSVAVASSGGSSTRSCRGSSTPADNYILARRRTLQVVVSSLLTEAGFDSAEKAAVETLTEMLQSYLTEVGRSAKSYCEHTTRTQPTLPDIVVSLIEMGFNVDTLPAYAKRSQRMVITAPPVTNNPVVPKALIAGQNKPHPAHIPGHLPDFPDPHTYIKTPTCREPVADYQVLREKAASQRRDVERALTRFMAKTGETQSLFKDDTSTFPCEITAVLELAEISNSSSSLCSLCALYCSY
;
A
#
# COMPACT_ATOMS: atom_id res chain seq x y z
N MET A 1 -6.34 56.20 33.34
CA MET A 1 -5.79 55.19 34.28
C MET A 1 -5.85 53.87 33.54
N LEU A 2 -4.79 53.44 32.85
CA LEU A 2 -3.74 52.55 33.39
C LEU A 2 -4.35 51.60 34.44
N SER A 3 -4.45 50.29 34.21
CA SER A 3 -3.29 49.42 34.01
C SER A 3 -3.61 48.07 33.34
N ASP A 4 -2.61 47.62 32.59
CA ASP A 4 -2.33 46.28 32.06
C ASP A 4 -2.37 45.19 33.15
N VAL A 5 -3.07 44.08 32.92
CA VAL A 5 -2.74 42.76 33.51
C VAL A 5 -3.09 41.68 32.48
N GLY A 6 -2.05 41.17 31.83
CA GLY A 6 -2.14 40.04 30.91
C GLY A 6 -2.73 38.79 31.56
N SER A 7 -3.60 38.11 30.81
CA SER A 7 -4.01 36.73 31.08
C SER A 7 -3.39 35.83 30.01
N LYS A 8 -2.24 35.26 30.36
CA LYS A 8 -1.79 33.97 29.86
C LYS A 8 -2.92 32.96 30.13
N MET A 9 -3.47 32.34 29.10
CA MET A 9 -4.21 31.09 29.25
C MET A 9 -3.44 30.00 28.51
N ALA A 10 -3.14 28.98 29.30
CA ALA A 10 -2.30 27.86 28.98
C ALA A 10 -2.93 27.00 27.89
N GLU A 11 -2.16 26.76 26.83
CA GLU A 11 -2.28 25.60 25.97
C GLU A 11 -1.92 24.37 26.82
N SER A 12 -2.88 23.79 27.56
CA SER A 12 -2.69 22.49 28.19
C SER A 12 -2.93 21.40 27.15
N SER A 13 -1.90 21.17 26.34
CA SER A 13 -1.71 19.92 25.61
C SER A 13 -1.62 18.79 26.63
N VAL A 14 -2.67 17.97 26.70
CA VAL A 14 -2.66 16.73 27.49
C VAL A 14 -1.72 15.75 26.78
N ALA A 15 -0.44 15.82 27.15
CA ALA A 15 0.55 14.81 26.86
C ALA A 15 0.24 13.58 27.73
N VAL A 16 -0.36 12.56 27.12
CA VAL A 16 -0.48 11.24 27.76
C VAL A 16 0.89 10.59 27.73
N ALA A 17 1.61 10.69 28.84
CA ALA A 17 2.83 9.94 29.09
C ALA A 17 2.50 8.47 29.33
N SER A 18 2.89 7.60 28.41
CA SER A 18 2.85 6.15 28.58
C SER A 18 4.22 5.67 29.08
N SER A 19 4.31 5.30 30.35
CA SER A 19 5.46 4.57 30.90
C SER A 19 4.98 3.42 31.77
N GLY A 20 5.33 2.19 31.37
CA GLY A 20 5.02 0.98 32.12
C GLY A 20 5.12 -0.25 31.23
N GLY A 21 6.32 -0.80 31.07
CA GLY A 21 6.57 -2.00 30.30
C GLY A 21 5.97 -3.24 30.94
N SER A 22 5.28 -4.03 30.12
CA SER A 22 4.98 -5.44 30.39
C SER A 22 5.03 -6.16 29.06
N SER A 23 6.15 -6.85 28.81
CA SER A 23 6.38 -7.65 27.60
C SER A 23 5.38 -8.79 27.52
N THR A 24 4.24 -8.52 26.87
CA THR A 24 3.40 -9.55 26.27
C THR A 24 3.62 -9.48 24.76
N ARG A 25 3.98 -10.62 24.16
CA ARG A 25 4.21 -10.76 22.71
C ARG A 25 2.88 -10.52 22.00
N SER A 26 2.62 -9.26 21.63
CA SER A 26 1.49 -8.91 20.78
C SER A 26 1.83 -9.31 19.35
N CYS A 27 1.16 -10.36 18.89
CA CYS A 27 0.95 -10.62 17.47
C CYS A 27 0.39 -9.32 16.87
N ARG A 28 1.19 -8.65 16.02
CA ARG A 28 0.75 -7.50 15.24
C ARG A 28 -0.32 -7.96 14.26
N GLY A 29 -1.56 -8.03 14.72
CA GLY A 29 -2.72 -8.06 13.85
C GLY A 29 -2.66 -6.81 13.01
N SER A 30 -2.66 -6.97 11.69
CA SER A 30 -2.85 -5.87 10.77
C SER A 30 -4.20 -5.23 11.09
N SER A 31 -4.23 -4.14 11.85
CA SER A 31 -5.48 -3.41 12.09
C SER A 31 -5.98 -2.92 10.74
N THR A 32 -7.16 -3.41 10.36
CA THR A 32 -7.75 -2.96 9.11
C THR A 32 -8.13 -1.48 9.28
N PRO A 33 -8.18 -0.68 8.20
CA PRO A 33 -8.68 0.69 8.28
C PRO A 33 -10.07 0.76 8.95
N ALA A 34 -10.89 -0.27 8.78
CA ALA A 34 -12.20 -0.42 9.41
C ALA A 34 -12.14 -0.47 10.95
N ASP A 35 -11.17 -1.19 11.53
CA ASP A 35 -11.00 -1.33 12.98
C ASP A 35 -10.69 0.02 13.64
N ASN A 36 -9.90 0.85 12.95
CA ASN A 36 -9.56 2.20 13.41
C ASN A 36 -10.80 3.09 13.48
N TYR A 37 -11.75 2.95 12.54
CA TYR A 37 -13.00 3.70 12.55
C TYR A 37 -13.95 3.25 13.66
N ILE A 38 -14.02 1.95 13.92
CA ILE A 38 -14.81 1.40 15.03
C ILE A 38 -14.28 1.93 16.36
N LEU A 39 -12.96 1.91 16.55
CA LEU A 39 -12.32 2.41 17.76
C LEU A 39 -12.50 3.93 17.92
N ALA A 40 -12.46 4.70 16.83
CA ALA A 40 -12.71 6.14 16.87
C ALA A 40 -14.12 6.46 17.36
N ARG A 41 -15.16 5.77 16.86
CA ARG A 41 -16.54 5.92 17.34
C ARG A 41 -16.69 5.56 18.82
N ARG A 42 -16.03 4.49 19.25
CA ARG A 42 -15.99 4.09 20.67
C ARG A 42 -15.40 5.20 21.55
N ARG A 43 -14.31 5.82 21.13
CA ARG A 43 -13.70 6.96 21.85
C ARG A 43 -14.66 8.14 21.95
N THR A 44 -15.46 8.41 20.92
CA THR A 44 -16.51 9.44 21.00
C THR A 44 -17.56 9.11 22.06
N LEU A 45 -17.99 7.85 22.16
CA LEU A 45 -18.90 7.43 23.23
C LEU A 45 -18.27 7.57 24.62
N GLN A 46 -16.97 7.29 24.77
CA GLN A 46 -16.25 7.53 26.03
C GLN A 46 -16.27 9.02 26.40
N VAL A 47 -16.05 9.93 25.44
CA VAL A 47 -16.15 11.37 25.67
C VAL A 47 -17.56 11.78 26.12
N VAL A 48 -18.60 11.17 25.55
CA VAL A 48 -19.99 11.39 25.97
C VAL A 48 -20.18 10.97 27.43
N VAL A 49 -19.76 9.76 27.80
CA VAL A 49 -19.87 9.26 29.18
C VAL A 49 -19.09 10.16 30.15
N SER A 50 -17.87 10.55 29.81
CA SER A 50 -17.09 11.49 30.62
C SER A 50 -17.78 12.83 30.78
N SER A 51 -18.38 13.38 29.72
CA SER A 51 -19.15 14.63 29.81
C SER A 51 -20.34 14.52 30.77
N LEU A 52 -21.06 13.41 30.76
CA LEU A 52 -22.17 13.17 31.69
C LEU A 52 -21.68 13.04 33.14
N LEU A 53 -20.51 12.43 33.36
CA LEU A 53 -19.91 12.33 34.70
C LEU A 53 -19.44 13.70 35.22
N THR A 54 -18.89 14.54 34.35
CA THR A 54 -18.53 15.93 34.69
C THR A 54 -19.77 16.76 35.02
N GLU A 55 -20.86 16.60 34.26
CA GLU A 55 -22.14 17.25 34.56
C GLU A 55 -22.74 16.81 35.91
N ALA A 56 -22.52 15.55 36.30
CA ALA A 56 -22.93 15.03 37.60
C ALA A 56 -22.01 15.47 38.77
N GLY A 57 -20.86 16.09 38.49
CA GLY A 57 -19.93 16.62 39.50
C GLY A 57 -18.89 15.62 40.01
N PHE A 58 -18.60 14.54 39.27
CA PHE A 58 -17.51 13.62 39.62
C PHE A 58 -16.15 14.22 39.24
N ASP A 59 -15.22 14.26 40.20
CA ASP A 59 -13.85 14.77 39.99
C ASP A 59 -12.90 13.70 39.42
N SER A 60 -13.12 12.43 39.76
CA SER A 60 -12.34 11.30 39.25
C SER A 60 -13.20 10.06 39.05
N ALA A 61 -12.80 9.21 38.10
CA ALA A 61 -13.45 7.95 37.79
C ALA A 61 -12.42 6.89 37.37
N GLU A 62 -12.68 5.63 37.70
CA GLU A 62 -11.85 4.52 37.27
C GLU A 62 -12.02 4.28 35.76
N LYS A 63 -10.90 4.13 35.05
CA LYS A 63 -10.91 3.94 33.59
C LYS A 63 -11.70 2.69 33.16
N ALA A 64 -11.55 1.57 33.87
CA ALA A 64 -12.27 0.33 33.57
C ALA A 64 -13.80 0.48 33.76
N ALA A 65 -14.22 1.25 34.76
CA ALA A 65 -15.64 1.55 34.98
C ALA A 65 -16.21 2.41 33.85
N VAL A 66 -15.49 3.45 33.40
CA VAL A 66 -15.91 4.29 32.26
C VAL A 66 -16.01 3.48 30.98
N GLU A 67 -15.06 2.58 30.72
CA GLU A 67 -15.10 1.65 29.58
C GLU A 67 -16.32 0.72 29.65
N THR A 68 -16.61 0.17 30.81
CA THR A 68 -17.78 -0.70 31.03
C THR A 68 -19.09 0.06 30.84
N LEU A 69 -19.21 1.27 31.37
CA LEU A 69 -20.38 2.13 31.15
C LEU A 69 -20.56 2.48 29.67
N THR A 70 -19.47 2.64 28.92
CA THR A 70 -19.53 2.88 27.48
C THR A 70 -20.10 1.67 26.74
N GLU A 71 -19.72 0.45 27.13
CA GLU A 71 -20.29 -0.80 26.57
C GLU A 71 -21.77 -0.95 26.90
N MET A 72 -22.14 -0.64 28.14
CA MET A 72 -23.54 -0.66 28.58
C MET A 72 -24.37 0.36 27.80
N LEU A 73 -23.85 1.58 27.59
CA LEU A 73 -24.51 2.61 26.79
C LEU A 73 -24.70 2.16 25.33
N GLN A 74 -23.66 1.57 24.72
CA GLN A 74 -23.76 1.03 23.37
C GLN A 74 -24.79 -0.11 23.26
N SER A 75 -24.79 -1.01 24.25
CA SER A 75 -25.75 -2.12 24.33
C SER A 75 -27.17 -1.60 24.49
N TYR A 76 -27.37 -0.59 25.34
CA TYR A 76 -28.66 0.05 25.55
C TYR A 76 -29.19 0.71 24.27
N LEU A 77 -28.36 1.48 23.54
CA LEU A 77 -28.74 2.07 22.26
C LEU A 77 -29.14 0.99 21.22
N THR A 78 -28.42 -0.13 21.21
CA THR A 78 -28.72 -1.26 20.32
C THR A 78 -30.04 -1.92 20.68
N GLU A 79 -30.32 -2.07 21.98
CA GLU A 79 -31.56 -2.68 22.46
C GLU A 79 -32.79 -1.79 22.19
N VAL A 80 -32.65 -0.47 22.33
CA VAL A 80 -33.70 0.51 21.96
C VAL A 80 -34.00 0.37 20.46
N GLY A 81 -32.95 0.33 19.62
CA GLY A 81 -33.10 0.16 18.18
C GLY A 81 -33.73 -1.17 17.78
N ARG A 82 -33.38 -2.26 18.46
CA ARG A 82 -33.96 -3.60 18.24
C ARG A 82 -35.45 -3.62 18.61
N SER A 83 -35.80 -3.07 19.77
CA SER A 83 -37.17 -2.98 20.25
C SER A 83 -38.03 -2.14 19.31
N ALA A 84 -37.54 -0.95 18.96
CA ALA A 84 -38.19 -0.06 18.00
C ALA A 84 -38.44 -0.74 16.65
N LYS A 85 -37.43 -1.45 16.13
CA LYS A 85 -37.56 -2.21 14.88
C LYS A 85 -38.68 -3.26 14.98
N SER A 86 -38.73 -4.04 16.07
CA SER A 86 -39.79 -5.02 16.29
C SER A 86 -41.18 -4.37 16.27
N TYR A 87 -41.35 -3.23 16.94
CA TYR A 87 -42.61 -2.47 16.93
C TYR A 87 -43.01 -1.99 15.53
N CYS A 88 -42.05 -1.59 14.70
CA CYS A 88 -42.33 -1.17 13.33
C CYS A 88 -42.76 -2.34 12.46
N GLU A 89 -42.09 -3.48 12.61
CA GLU A 89 -42.39 -4.72 11.89
C GLU A 89 -43.79 -5.25 12.24
N HIS A 90 -44.25 -5.10 13.49
CA HIS A 90 -45.62 -5.42 13.88
C HIS A 90 -46.67 -4.63 13.09
N THR A 91 -46.33 -3.43 12.63
CA THR A 91 -47.19 -2.59 11.78
C THR A 91 -46.87 -2.71 10.30
N THR A 92 -46.05 -3.69 9.89
CA THR A 92 -45.57 -3.90 8.51
C THR A 92 -44.79 -2.72 7.90
N ARG A 93 -44.28 -1.82 8.74
CA ARG A 93 -43.45 -0.68 8.32
C ARG A 93 -41.98 -1.00 8.52
N THR A 94 -41.13 -0.47 7.63
CA THR A 94 -39.67 -0.64 7.72
C THR A 94 -38.97 0.52 8.42
N GLN A 95 -39.63 1.69 8.51
CA GLN A 95 -39.06 2.91 9.09
C GLN A 95 -39.69 3.20 10.46
N PRO A 96 -38.90 3.35 11.53
CA PRO A 96 -39.41 3.73 12.84
C PRO A 96 -39.89 5.16 12.88
N THR A 97 -41.10 5.32 13.39
CA THR A 97 -41.73 6.62 13.67
C THR A 97 -41.61 6.99 15.15
N LEU A 98 -41.86 8.26 15.49
CA LEU A 98 -41.75 8.74 16.87
C LEU A 98 -42.57 7.91 17.88
N PRO A 99 -43.83 7.50 17.62
CA PRO A 99 -44.59 6.66 18.54
C PRO A 99 -43.93 5.31 18.82
N ASP A 100 -43.27 4.70 17.83
CA ASP A 100 -42.60 3.40 17.99
C ASP A 100 -41.43 3.53 18.98
N ILE A 101 -40.70 4.65 18.93
CA ILE A 101 -39.62 4.97 19.89
C ILE A 101 -40.18 5.25 21.29
N VAL A 102 -41.28 6.01 21.40
CA VAL A 102 -41.91 6.31 22.69
C VAL A 102 -42.37 5.04 23.38
N VAL A 103 -43.06 4.14 22.67
CA VAL A 103 -43.50 2.84 23.20
C VAL A 103 -42.30 1.99 23.58
N SER A 104 -41.24 1.96 22.76
CA SER A 104 -40.01 1.22 23.08
C SER A 104 -39.34 1.71 24.37
N LEU A 105 -39.30 3.03 24.60
CA LEU A 105 -38.74 3.60 25.82
C LEU A 105 -39.59 3.28 27.06
N ILE A 106 -40.92 3.31 26.93
CA ILE A 106 -41.85 2.97 28.01
C ILE A 106 -41.72 1.48 28.37
N GLU A 107 -41.60 0.59 27.38
CA GLU A 107 -41.38 -0.84 27.58
C GLU A 107 -40.07 -1.13 28.33
N MET A 108 -39.03 -0.34 28.06
CA MET A 108 -37.76 -0.38 28.79
C MET A 108 -37.81 0.24 30.20
N GLY A 109 -38.97 0.75 30.62
CA GLY A 109 -39.17 1.36 31.94
C GLY A 109 -38.72 2.82 32.05
N PHE A 110 -38.58 3.54 30.94
CA PHE A 110 -38.21 4.96 30.95
C PHE A 110 -39.44 5.88 30.98
N ASN A 111 -39.44 6.86 31.89
CA ASN A 111 -40.50 7.86 31.98
C ASN A 111 -40.25 9.03 30.99
N VAL A 112 -40.98 9.03 29.88
CA VAL A 112 -40.85 10.02 28.79
C VAL A 112 -41.23 11.45 29.17
N ASP A 113 -42.02 11.65 30.23
CA ASP A 113 -42.45 12.98 30.68
C ASP A 113 -41.31 13.80 31.29
N THR A 114 -40.25 13.12 31.76
CA THR A 114 -39.06 13.75 32.32
C THR A 114 -38.11 14.30 31.25
N LEU A 115 -38.27 13.86 30.00
CA LEU A 115 -37.36 14.19 28.90
C LEU A 115 -37.32 15.70 28.58
N PRO A 116 -38.45 16.44 28.52
CA PRO A 116 -38.43 17.89 28.29
C PRO A 116 -37.76 18.67 29.43
N ALA A 117 -37.88 18.19 30.68
CA ALA A 117 -37.20 18.80 31.81
C ALA A 117 -35.69 18.56 31.72
N TYR A 118 -35.28 17.33 31.39
CA TYR A 118 -33.87 17.00 31.14
C TYR A 118 -33.29 17.80 29.96
N ALA A 119 -34.07 18.05 28.90
CA ALA A 119 -33.63 18.82 27.75
C ALA A 119 -33.33 20.31 28.07
N LYS A 120 -33.97 20.88 29.10
CA LYS A 120 -33.80 22.29 29.52
C LYS A 120 -32.62 22.51 30.46
N ARG A 121 -31.83 21.48 30.78
CA ARG A 121 -30.69 21.58 31.70
C ARG A 121 -29.66 22.60 31.20
N SER A 122 -29.15 23.42 32.13
CA SER A 122 -28.21 24.52 31.83
C SER A 122 -26.78 24.04 31.58
N GLN A 123 -26.37 22.94 32.22
CA GLN A 123 -25.03 22.35 32.11
C GLN A 123 -24.87 21.50 30.83
N ARG A 124 -25.38 21.95 29.68
CA ARG A 124 -25.28 21.17 28.44
C ARG A 124 -23.84 21.20 27.95
N MET A 125 -23.06 20.17 28.25
CA MET A 125 -21.77 20.01 27.61
C MET A 125 -22.00 19.71 26.13
N VAL A 126 -21.53 20.61 25.26
CA VAL A 126 -21.60 20.42 23.81
C VAL A 126 -20.53 19.43 23.43
N ILE A 127 -20.96 18.23 23.04
CA ILE A 127 -20.08 17.19 22.52
C ILE A 127 -19.70 17.60 21.10
N THR A 128 -18.43 17.90 20.87
CA THR A 128 -17.91 18.17 19.53
C THR A 128 -18.18 16.96 18.65
N ALA A 129 -18.85 17.17 17.52
CA ALA A 129 -19.15 16.10 16.59
C ALA A 129 -17.85 15.37 16.18
N PRO A 130 -17.86 14.02 16.10
CA PRO A 130 -16.69 13.29 15.66
C PRO A 130 -16.29 13.77 14.27
N PRO A 131 -14.98 13.91 13.98
CA PRO A 131 -14.52 14.31 12.67
C PRO A 131 -15.03 13.30 11.65
N VAL A 132 -15.77 13.79 10.65
CA VAL A 132 -16.28 12.96 9.56
C VAL A 132 -15.05 12.46 8.80
N THR A 133 -14.77 11.16 8.92
CA THR A 133 -13.73 10.56 8.10
C THR A 133 -14.26 10.49 6.67
N ASN A 134 -13.66 11.28 5.78
CA ASN A 134 -13.92 11.12 4.35
C ASN A 134 -13.57 9.68 3.97
N ASN A 135 -14.49 9.00 3.27
CA ASN A 135 -14.17 7.71 2.69
C ASN A 135 -12.88 7.85 1.88
N PRO A 136 -11.90 6.95 2.04
CA PRO A 136 -10.68 7.01 1.27
C PRO A 136 -11.07 7.04 -0.21
N VAL A 137 -10.69 8.11 -0.90
CA VAL A 137 -10.89 8.24 -2.34
C VAL A 137 -10.09 7.11 -2.96
N VAL A 138 -10.79 6.09 -3.48
CA VAL A 138 -10.13 5.01 -4.21
C VAL A 138 -9.44 5.68 -5.39
N PRO A 139 -8.10 5.64 -5.48
CA PRO A 139 -7.41 6.27 -6.58
C PRO A 139 -7.91 5.66 -7.87
N LYS A 140 -8.30 6.54 -8.80
CA LYS A 140 -8.80 6.14 -10.12
C LYS A 140 -7.71 5.31 -10.78
N ALA A 141 -8.00 4.04 -11.04
CA ALA A 141 -7.05 3.15 -11.69
C ALA A 141 -6.65 3.76 -13.05
N LEU A 142 -5.37 3.65 -13.40
CA LEU A 142 -4.90 4.03 -14.72
C LEU A 142 -5.62 3.16 -15.75
N ILE A 143 -6.25 3.80 -16.73
CA ILE A 143 -6.95 3.12 -17.82
C ILE A 143 -5.91 2.85 -18.92
N ALA A 144 -5.65 1.58 -19.23
CA ALA A 144 -4.76 1.15 -20.30
C ALA A 144 -5.57 0.56 -21.45
N GLY A 145 -5.91 1.42 -22.42
CA GLY A 145 -6.62 1.04 -23.63
C GLY A 145 -8.15 1.23 -23.53
N GLN A 146 -8.88 0.59 -24.43
CA GLN A 146 -10.35 0.62 -24.45
C GLN A 146 -10.88 -0.67 -23.80
N ASN A 147 -11.73 -0.51 -22.78
CA ASN A 147 -12.48 -1.63 -22.20
C ASN A 147 -13.39 -2.25 -23.25
N LYS A 148 -13.45 -3.58 -23.29
CA LYS A 148 -14.39 -4.29 -24.17
C LYS A 148 -15.81 -4.01 -23.67
N PRO A 149 -16.74 -3.58 -24.54
CA PRO A 149 -18.14 -3.44 -24.16
C PRO A 149 -18.74 -4.81 -23.84
N HIS A 150 -19.79 -4.82 -23.04
CA HIS A 150 -20.53 -6.06 -22.78
C HIS A 150 -21.09 -6.66 -24.07
N PRO A 151 -20.93 -7.97 -24.29
CA PRO A 151 -21.66 -8.71 -25.31
C PRO A 151 -23.18 -8.53 -25.15
N ALA A 152 -23.95 -8.66 -26.23
CA ALA A 152 -25.40 -8.44 -26.24
C ALA A 152 -26.22 -9.33 -25.28
N HIS A 153 -25.67 -10.47 -24.83
CA HIS A 153 -26.32 -11.35 -23.86
C HIS A 153 -26.12 -10.92 -22.40
N ILE A 154 -25.25 -9.93 -22.15
CA ILE A 154 -24.97 -9.41 -20.81
C ILE A 154 -25.68 -8.07 -20.67
N PRO A 155 -26.53 -7.89 -19.64
CA PRO A 155 -27.20 -6.61 -19.40
C PRO A 155 -26.20 -5.49 -19.09
N GLY A 156 -26.41 -4.30 -19.63
CA GLY A 156 -25.54 -3.14 -19.39
C GLY A 156 -25.61 -2.52 -17.98
N HIS A 157 -26.40 -3.08 -17.06
CA HIS A 157 -26.40 -2.67 -15.65
C HIS A 157 -25.36 -3.42 -14.81
N LEU A 158 -24.70 -4.42 -15.40
CA LEU A 158 -23.58 -5.11 -14.76
C LEU A 158 -22.33 -4.22 -14.80
N PRO A 159 -21.40 -4.39 -13.84
CA PRO A 159 -20.13 -3.68 -13.86
C PRO A 159 -19.37 -3.96 -15.16
N ASP A 160 -18.67 -2.94 -15.65
CA ASP A 160 -17.80 -3.04 -16.83
C ASP A 160 -16.70 -4.09 -16.63
N PHE A 161 -16.26 -4.69 -17.74
CA PHE A 161 -15.08 -5.56 -17.70
C PHE A 161 -13.85 -4.78 -17.21
N PRO A 162 -12.93 -5.45 -16.49
CA PRO A 162 -11.70 -4.82 -16.04
C PRO A 162 -10.83 -4.41 -17.22
N ASP A 163 -9.90 -3.50 -16.97
CA ASP A 163 -9.02 -2.92 -17.98
C ASP A 163 -8.22 -4.00 -18.74
N PRO A 164 -7.96 -3.84 -20.06
CA PRO A 164 -7.26 -4.82 -20.87
C PRO A 164 -5.96 -5.34 -20.26
N HIS A 165 -5.18 -4.52 -19.55
CA HIS A 165 -3.95 -4.99 -18.89
C HIS A 165 -4.19 -6.04 -17.78
N THR A 166 -5.42 -6.15 -17.27
CA THR A 166 -5.79 -7.11 -16.23
C THR A 166 -5.94 -8.53 -16.80
N TYR A 167 -6.40 -8.67 -18.06
CA TYR A 167 -6.70 -9.98 -18.65
C TYR A 167 -5.97 -10.27 -19.97
N ILE A 168 -5.37 -9.27 -20.61
CA ILE A 168 -4.54 -9.43 -21.82
C ILE A 168 -3.09 -9.56 -21.40
N LYS A 169 -2.50 -10.73 -21.65
CA LYS A 169 -1.05 -10.94 -21.49
C LYS A 169 -0.32 -10.27 -22.66
N THR A 170 0.29 -9.12 -22.43
CA THR A 170 1.25 -8.54 -23.39
C THR A 170 2.57 -9.28 -23.27
N PRO A 171 3.04 -10.01 -24.30
CA PRO A 171 4.35 -10.65 -24.25
C PRO A 171 5.43 -9.56 -24.11
N THR A 172 6.15 -9.59 -22.98
CA THR A 172 7.22 -8.63 -22.67
C THR A 172 8.55 -9.00 -23.31
N CYS A 173 8.67 -10.22 -23.83
CA CYS A 173 9.83 -10.65 -24.58
C CYS A 173 9.68 -10.22 -26.03
N ARG A 174 10.57 -9.33 -26.51
CA ARG A 174 10.74 -9.16 -27.95
C ARG A 174 11.25 -10.48 -28.50
N GLU A 175 10.50 -11.03 -29.44
CA GLU A 175 10.90 -12.26 -30.13
C GLU A 175 12.33 -12.06 -30.68
N PRO A 176 13.28 -12.94 -30.33
CA PRO A 176 14.63 -12.88 -30.89
C PRO A 176 14.52 -12.88 -32.41
N VAL A 177 15.29 -12.01 -33.09
CA VAL A 177 15.31 -11.94 -34.56
C VAL A 177 15.59 -13.35 -35.09
N ALA A 178 14.56 -13.99 -35.67
CA ALA A 178 14.59 -15.39 -36.09
C ALA A 178 15.37 -15.61 -37.39
N ASP A 179 15.85 -14.54 -38.02
CA ASP A 179 16.60 -14.60 -39.27
C ASP A 179 18.05 -15.05 -39.02
N TYR A 180 18.33 -16.31 -39.38
CA TYR A 180 19.65 -16.93 -39.27
C TYR A 180 20.76 -16.11 -39.96
N GLN A 181 20.45 -15.48 -41.10
CA GLN A 181 21.40 -14.68 -41.87
C GLN A 181 21.84 -13.43 -41.10
N VAL A 182 20.89 -12.70 -40.49
CA VAL A 182 21.17 -11.50 -39.69
C VAL A 182 21.95 -11.86 -38.43
N LEU A 183 21.60 -12.99 -37.80
CA LEU A 183 22.30 -13.46 -36.61
C LEU A 183 23.77 -13.80 -36.92
N ARG A 184 24.01 -14.50 -38.03
CA ARG A 184 25.36 -14.87 -38.45
C ARG A 184 26.18 -13.65 -38.87
N GLU A 185 25.57 -12.69 -39.56
CA GLU A 185 26.22 -11.44 -39.95
C GLU A 185 26.61 -10.59 -38.73
N LYS A 186 25.72 -10.49 -37.73
CA LYS A 186 26.00 -9.76 -36.49
C LYS A 186 27.11 -10.44 -35.68
N ALA A 187 27.08 -11.77 -35.56
CA ALA A 187 28.14 -12.53 -34.89
C ALA A 187 29.50 -12.40 -35.61
N ALA A 188 29.51 -12.47 -36.95
CA ALA A 188 30.72 -12.29 -37.75
C ALA A 188 31.27 -10.87 -37.69
N SER A 189 30.39 -9.87 -37.59
CA SER A 189 30.78 -8.47 -37.42
C SER A 189 31.37 -8.23 -36.03
N GLN A 190 30.72 -8.71 -34.97
CA GLN A 190 31.24 -8.66 -33.60
C GLN A 190 32.60 -9.35 -33.48
N ARG A 191 32.79 -10.53 -34.12
CA ARG A 191 34.08 -11.20 -34.15
C ARG A 191 35.17 -10.35 -34.79
N ARG A 192 34.89 -9.75 -35.96
CA ARG A 192 35.83 -8.83 -36.63
C ARG A 192 36.15 -7.59 -35.79
N ASP A 193 35.16 -7.05 -35.10
CA ASP A 193 35.35 -5.87 -34.25
C ASP A 193 36.20 -6.19 -33.03
N VAL A 194 36.00 -7.35 -32.39
CA VAL A 194 36.83 -7.84 -31.27
C VAL A 194 38.26 -8.11 -31.72
N GLU A 195 38.45 -8.80 -32.85
CA GLU A 195 39.77 -9.07 -33.43
C GLU A 195 40.51 -7.75 -33.70
N ARG A 196 39.87 -6.79 -34.38
CA ARG A 196 40.46 -5.47 -34.65
C ARG A 196 40.75 -4.68 -33.36
N ALA A 197 39.86 -4.72 -32.38
CA ALA A 197 40.05 -4.03 -31.11
C ALA A 197 41.24 -4.61 -30.34
N LEU A 198 41.37 -5.94 -30.31
CA LEU A 198 42.50 -6.61 -29.68
C LEU A 198 43.81 -6.32 -30.41
N THR A 199 43.83 -6.41 -31.75
CA THR A 199 45.02 -6.07 -32.55
C THR A 199 45.46 -4.64 -32.30
N ARG A 200 44.52 -3.68 -32.27
CA ARG A 200 44.81 -2.27 -31.95
C ARG A 200 45.29 -2.10 -30.51
N PHE A 201 44.73 -2.86 -29.57
CA PHE A 201 45.14 -2.81 -28.17
C PHE A 201 46.58 -3.29 -28.03
N MET A 202 46.88 -4.50 -28.51
CA MET A 202 48.23 -5.07 -28.48
C MET A 202 49.21 -4.12 -29.14
N ALA A 203 48.96 -3.71 -30.39
CA ALA A 203 49.79 -2.77 -31.13
C ALA A 203 50.06 -1.43 -30.42
N LYS A 204 49.17 -1.00 -29.50
CA LYS A 204 49.36 0.22 -28.71
C LYS A 204 50.14 -0.04 -27.42
N THR A 205 50.09 -1.25 -26.88
CA THR A 205 50.74 -1.64 -25.62
C THR A 205 52.08 -2.34 -25.79
N GLY A 206 52.33 -3.01 -26.93
CA GLY A 206 53.57 -3.72 -27.24
C GLY A 206 54.51 -2.93 -28.16
N GLU A 207 55.72 -3.46 -28.35
CA GLU A 207 56.72 -2.89 -29.24
C GLU A 207 56.35 -3.19 -30.71
N THR A 208 55.94 -2.17 -31.47
CA THR A 208 55.55 -2.31 -32.87
C THR A 208 56.60 -1.78 -33.83
N GLN A 209 56.78 -2.47 -34.96
CA GLN A 209 57.52 -1.94 -36.11
C GLN A 209 56.52 -1.66 -37.24
N SER A 210 56.46 -0.40 -37.69
CA SER A 210 55.58 -0.01 -38.79
C SER A 210 56.13 -0.50 -40.12
N LEU A 211 55.26 -1.07 -40.96
CA LEU A 211 55.62 -1.57 -42.30
C LEU A 211 55.99 -0.43 -43.28
N PHE A 212 55.48 0.78 -43.03
CA PHE A 212 55.79 1.97 -43.82
C PHE A 212 56.36 3.06 -42.90
N LYS A 213 57.41 3.72 -43.37
CA LYS A 213 57.92 4.96 -42.77
C LYS A 213 56.80 5.99 -42.90
N ASP A 214 56.24 6.42 -41.77
CA ASP A 214 55.26 7.50 -41.59
C ASP A 214 53.77 7.14 -41.42
N ASP A 215 53.36 5.87 -41.47
CA ASP A 215 51.96 5.45 -41.19
C ASP A 215 51.83 4.51 -39.98
N THR A 216 51.99 5.05 -38.77
CA THR A 216 51.82 4.28 -37.50
C THR A 216 50.36 3.94 -37.17
N SER A 217 49.38 4.57 -37.81
CA SER A 217 47.96 4.45 -37.47
C SER A 217 47.21 3.35 -38.24
N THR A 218 47.74 2.91 -39.40
CA THR A 218 47.00 2.04 -40.32
C THR A 218 47.41 0.57 -40.24
N PHE A 219 48.71 0.27 -40.05
CA PHE A 219 49.24 -1.10 -40.01
C PHE A 219 50.41 -1.28 -39.03
N PRO A 220 50.15 -1.28 -37.71
CA PRO A 220 51.19 -1.64 -36.74
C PRO A 220 51.35 -3.17 -36.68
N CYS A 221 52.54 -3.68 -36.98
CA CYS A 221 52.87 -5.10 -36.86
C CYS A 221 53.70 -5.36 -35.59
N GLU A 222 53.29 -6.33 -34.78
CA GLU A 222 54.10 -6.87 -33.68
C GLU A 222 54.89 -8.09 -34.17
N ILE A 223 56.21 -8.05 -34.02
CA ILE A 223 57.10 -9.16 -34.42
C ILE A 223 57.01 -10.34 -33.41
N THR A 224 56.58 -10.08 -32.18
CA THR A 224 56.47 -11.06 -31.09
C THR A 224 55.38 -12.10 -31.31
N ALA A 225 54.28 -11.76 -32.00
CA ALA A 225 53.20 -12.71 -32.28
C ALA A 225 53.61 -13.83 -33.26
N VAL A 226 54.64 -13.62 -34.11
CA VAL A 226 55.10 -14.66 -35.04
C VAL A 226 55.93 -15.74 -34.34
N LEU A 227 56.62 -15.40 -33.25
CA LEU A 227 57.40 -16.38 -32.47
C LEU A 227 56.53 -17.20 -31.53
N GLU A 228 55.51 -16.60 -30.90
CA GLU A 228 54.61 -17.33 -29.99
C GLU A 228 53.63 -18.25 -30.75
N LEU A 229 53.21 -17.87 -31.97
CA LEU A 229 52.39 -18.75 -32.82
C LEU A 229 53.18 -19.93 -33.43
N ALA A 230 54.51 -19.83 -33.57
CA ALA A 230 55.35 -20.96 -33.96
C ALA A 230 55.48 -22.01 -32.83
N GLU A 231 55.50 -21.58 -31.56
CA GLU A 231 55.46 -22.47 -30.39
C GLU A 231 54.07 -23.11 -30.19
N ILE A 232 52.99 -22.39 -30.53
CA ILE A 232 51.63 -22.96 -30.53
C ILE A 232 51.44 -23.96 -31.68
N SER A 233 52.07 -23.76 -32.84
CA SER A 233 52.10 -24.76 -33.92
C SER A 233 52.78 -26.07 -33.48
N ASN A 234 53.92 -26.00 -32.78
CA ASN A 234 54.63 -27.20 -32.30
C ASN A 234 53.94 -27.92 -31.12
N SER A 235 53.09 -27.23 -30.36
CA SER A 235 52.28 -27.83 -29.28
C SER A 235 50.88 -28.28 -29.77
N SER A 236 50.39 -27.74 -30.88
CA SER A 236 49.13 -28.16 -31.50
C SER A 236 49.22 -29.52 -32.20
N SER A 237 50.40 -29.98 -32.63
CA SER A 237 50.59 -31.32 -33.19
C SER A 237 50.42 -32.43 -32.14
N SER A 238 50.71 -32.16 -30.86
CA SER A 238 50.49 -33.12 -29.75
C SER A 238 49.05 -33.07 -29.22
N LEU A 239 48.41 -31.89 -29.21
CA LEU A 239 47.00 -31.74 -28.83
C LEU A 239 46.02 -32.22 -29.91
N CYS A 240 46.39 -32.19 -31.19
CA CYS A 240 45.55 -32.70 -32.29
C CYS A 240 45.40 -34.24 -32.22
N SER A 241 46.44 -34.97 -31.82
CA SER A 241 46.34 -36.42 -31.55
C SER A 241 45.50 -36.77 -30.32
N LEU A 242 45.50 -35.93 -29.28
CA LEU A 242 44.67 -36.14 -28.07
C LEU A 242 43.19 -35.81 -28.31
N CYS A 243 42.89 -34.83 -29.17
CA CYS A 243 41.51 -34.46 -29.51
C CYS A 243 40.83 -35.49 -30.42
N ALA A 244 41.58 -36.16 -31.32
CA ALA A 244 41.06 -37.25 -32.14
C ALA A 244 40.67 -38.49 -31.32
N LEU A 245 41.37 -38.78 -30.21
CA LEU A 245 41.08 -39.92 -29.34
C LEU A 245 39.83 -39.70 -28.45
N TYR A 246 39.51 -38.45 -28.09
CA TYR A 246 38.35 -38.14 -27.25
C TYR A 246 37.03 -38.07 -28.03
N CYS A 247 37.07 -38.14 -29.36
CA CYS A 247 35.89 -38.08 -30.24
C CYS A 247 35.49 -39.46 -30.81
N SER A 248 36.17 -40.55 -30.42
CA SER A 248 35.84 -41.93 -30.83
C SER A 248 35.39 -42.84 -29.66
N TYR A 249 35.04 -42.27 -28.50
CA TYR A 249 34.37 -42.97 -27.39
C TYR A 249 33.05 -42.30 -27.04
#